data_AF-A0A3D4B589-F1
#
_entry.id   AF-A0A3D4B589-F1
#
_cell.length_a   1.000
_cell.length_b   1.000
_cell.length_c   1.000
_cell.angle_alpha   90.00
_cell.angle_beta   90.00
_cell.angle_gamma   90.00
#
_symmetry.space_group_name_H-M   'P 1'
#
loop_
_entity.id
_entity.type
_entity.pdbx_description
1 polymer ?
#
loop_
_entity_poly.entity_id
_entity_poly.type
_entity_poly.pdbx_seq_one_letter_code
_entity_poly.pdbx_strand_id
1 'polypeptide(L)'
;MKITRINLYVVNVPERHWWWSDDTYGQPLHQRAEHGVAEIETDQGLIGLTQIERFTPWDVVHRELADWLGMDVLEINLPDRR
;
A
#
# COMPACT_ATOMS: atom_id res chain seq x y z
N MET A 1 9.24 -16.01 -9.34
CA MET A 1 9.68 -14.99 -8.37
C MET A 1 8.53 -14.77 -7.40
N LYS A 2 8.54 -15.50 -6.29
CA LYS A 2 7.35 -15.63 -5.42
C LYS A 2 7.41 -14.67 -4.25
N ILE A 3 6.26 -14.11 -3.84
CA ILE A 3 6.17 -13.31 -2.62
C ILE A 3 6.28 -14.21 -1.40
N THR A 4 7.22 -13.91 -0.49
CA THR A 4 7.50 -14.69 0.71
C THR A 4 7.10 -13.98 2.00
N ARG A 5 7.10 -12.65 1.99
CA ARG A 5 6.76 -11.85 3.17
C ARG A 5 6.14 -10.52 2.76
N ILE A 6 5.14 -10.09 3.54
CA ILE A 6 4.50 -8.79 3.39
C ILE A 6 4.42 -8.15 4.78
N ASN A 7 4.97 -6.95 4.93
CA ASN A 7 4.76 -6.11 6.12
C ASN A 7 3.81 -4.98 5.75
N LEU A 8 2.68 -4.86 6.44
CA LEU A 8 1.79 -3.71 6.34
C LEU A 8 2.06 -2.76 7.50
N TYR A 9 2.40 -1.51 7.18
CA TYR A 9 2.57 -0.42 8.12
C TYR A 9 1.39 0.53 7.98
N VAL A 10 0.66 0.76 9.08
CA VAL A 10 -0.34 1.81 9.16
C VAL A 10 0.31 3.02 9.81
N VAL A 11 0.44 4.10 9.05
CA VAL A 11 1.06 5.34 9.50
C VAL A 11 0.05 6.46 9.52
N ASN A 12 0.10 7.26 10.58
CA ASN A 12 -0.60 8.54 10.64
C ASN A 12 0.47 9.63 10.51
N VAL A 13 0.54 10.26 9.34
CA VAL A 13 1.53 11.32 9.12
C VAL A 13 0.92 12.64 9.60
N PRO A 14 1.53 13.32 10.59
CA PRO A 14 1.05 14.63 11.01
C PRO A 14 1.22 15.61 9.85
N GLU A 15 0.11 16.18 9.39
CA GLU A 15 0.16 17.25 8.39
C GLU A 15 0.71 18.54 9.02
N ARG A 16 1.53 19.28 8.26
CA ARG A 16 2.08 20.56 8.72
C ARG A 16 0.96 21.60 8.77
N HIS A 17 1.02 22.46 9.78
CA HIS A 17 0.16 23.64 9.87
C HIS A 17 0.32 24.49 8.60
N TRP A 18 -0.79 24.77 7.89
CA TRP A 18 -0.88 25.51 6.62
C TRP A 18 -0.56 24.73 5.35
N TRP A 19 -1.28 23.64 5.09
CA TRP A 19 -1.37 23.15 3.72
C TRP A 19 -2.17 24.16 2.89
N TRP A 20 -1.55 24.70 1.84
CA TRP A 20 -2.01 25.85 1.04
C TRP A 20 -3.44 25.75 0.49
N SER A 21 -4.04 24.57 0.49
CA SER A 21 -5.42 24.36 0.04
C SER A 21 -6.45 24.39 1.16
N ASP A 22 -6.08 24.31 2.44
CA ASP A 22 -7.03 24.06 3.53
C ASP A 22 -8.13 25.12 3.65
N ASP A 23 -7.83 26.38 3.34
CA ASP A 23 -8.78 27.49 3.44
C ASP A 23 -9.76 27.57 2.24
N THR A 24 -9.50 26.89 1.11
CA THR A 24 -10.30 27.03 -0.14
C THR A 24 -10.73 25.69 -0.76
N TYR A 25 -9.89 24.66 -0.69
CA TYR A 25 -10.11 23.31 -1.24
C TYR A 25 -9.79 22.22 -0.21
N GLY A 26 -9.64 22.58 1.06
CA GLY A 26 -9.31 21.67 2.14
C GLY A 26 -10.37 20.60 2.25
N GLN A 27 -9.95 19.35 2.28
CA GLN A 27 -10.79 18.24 2.70
C GLN A 27 -10.44 17.97 4.16
N PRO A 28 -11.18 18.51 5.14
CA PRO A 28 -10.79 18.43 6.55
C PRO A 28 -10.70 16.98 7.06
N LEU A 29 -11.44 16.07 6.42
CA LEU A 29 -11.39 14.63 6.69
C LEU A 29 -10.12 13.95 6.16
N HIS A 30 -9.34 14.62 5.31
CA HIS A 30 -8.06 14.11 4.82
C HIS A 30 -6.95 14.37 5.83
N GLN A 31 -7.11 15.39 6.65
CA GLN A 31 -6.17 15.73 7.70
C GLN A 31 -6.19 14.60 8.74
N ARG A 32 -5.03 13.97 8.99
CA ARG A 32 -4.84 12.86 9.96
C ARG A 32 -5.42 11.51 9.56
N ALA A 33 -5.79 11.30 8.29
CA ALA A 33 -6.22 9.99 7.83
C ALA A 33 -5.07 8.97 7.95
N GLU A 34 -5.42 7.72 8.27
CA GLU A 34 -4.46 6.63 8.25
C GLU A 34 -4.02 6.33 6.81
N HIS A 35 -2.75 5.99 6.64
CA HIS A 35 -2.14 5.58 5.39
C HIS A 35 -1.51 4.20 5.54
N GLY A 36 -1.84 3.28 4.64
CA GLY A 36 -1.19 1.99 4.56
C GLY A 36 0.04 2.06 3.66
N VAL A 37 1.16 1.49 4.10
CA VAL A 37 2.34 1.23 3.28
C VAL A 37 2.67 -0.25 3.40
N ALA A 38 2.80 -0.95 2.28
CA ALA A 38 3.17 -2.36 2.25
C ALA A 38 4.58 -2.53 1.70
N GLU A 39 5.40 -3.26 2.44
CA GLU A 39 6.69 -3.78 2.01
C GLU A 39 6.54 -5.25 1.63
N ILE A 40 6.96 -5.61 0.43
CA ILE A 40 6.74 -6.93 -0.17
C ILE A 40 8.11 -7.52 -0.52
N GLU A 41 8.44 -8.68 0.03
CA GLU A 41 9.69 -9.39 -0.21
C GLU A 41 9.44 -10.65 -1.06
N THR A 42 10.36 -10.94 -1.97
CA THR A 42 10.33 -12.16 -2.80
C THR A 42 11.32 -13.23 -2.34
N ASP A 43 11.16 -14.45 -2.85
CA ASP A 43 12.10 -15.56 -2.68
C ASP A 43 13.52 -15.31 -3.25
N GLN A 44 13.68 -14.24 -4.03
CA GLN A 44 14.97 -13.78 -4.55
C GLN A 44 15.56 -12.62 -3.72
N GLY A 45 14.93 -12.24 -2.61
CA GLY A 45 15.37 -11.15 -1.73
C GLY A 45 15.11 -9.74 -2.28
N LEU A 46 14.25 -9.60 -3.31
CA LEU A 46 13.84 -8.29 -3.82
C LEU A 46 12.75 -7.71 -2.93
N ILE A 47 12.87 -6.42 -2.64
CA ILE A 47 11.89 -5.67 -1.83
C ILE A 47 11.19 -4.64 -2.71
N GLY A 48 9.87 -4.73 -2.78
CA GLY A 48 8.98 -3.74 -3.38
C GLY A 48 8.23 -2.96 -2.32
N LEU A 49 7.94 -1.69 -2.61
CA LEU A 49 7.13 -0.82 -1.74
C LEU A 49 5.89 -0.37 -2.51
N THR A 50 4.75 -0.36 -1.83
CA THR A 50 3.52 0.23 -2.36
C THR A 50 2.76 0.98 -1.27
N GLN A 51 1.94 1.93 -1.69
CA GLN A 51 1.01 2.65 -0.82
C GLN A 51 -0.40 2.12 -1.04
N ILE A 52 -1.16 2.01 0.05
CA ILE A 52 -2.58 1.68 0.01
C ILE A 52 -3.39 2.95 -0.24
N GLU A 53 -4.35 2.85 -1.14
CA GLU A 53 -5.26 3.94 -1.48
C GLU A 53 -6.05 4.38 -0.24
N ARG A 54 -6.23 5.69 -0.10
CA ARG A 54 -6.92 6.28 1.06
C ARG A 54 -8.36 5.76 1.14
N PHE A 55 -8.86 5.55 2.36
CA PHE A 55 -10.22 5.06 2.64
C PHE A 55 -10.54 3.65 2.15
N THR A 56 -9.54 2.90 1.67
CA THR A 56 -9.73 1.46 1.43
C THR A 56 -10.03 0.77 2.76
N PRO A 57 -11.14 0.00 2.87
CA PRO A 57 -11.45 -0.74 4.09
C PRO A 57 -10.34 -1.72 4.46
N TRP A 58 -9.94 -1.75 5.73
CA TRP A 58 -8.81 -2.57 6.19
C TRP A 58 -9.03 -4.07 5.99
N ASP A 59 -10.27 -4.56 6.08
CA ASP A 59 -10.62 -5.94 5.80
C ASP A 59 -10.34 -6.32 4.33
N VAL A 60 -10.61 -5.41 3.39
CA VAL A 60 -10.25 -5.58 1.98
C VAL A 60 -8.73 -5.61 1.83
N VAL A 61 -8.01 -4.65 2.42
CA VAL A 61 -6.54 -4.61 2.34
C VAL A 61 -5.91 -5.89 2.88
N HIS A 62 -6.34 -6.35 4.05
CA HIS A 62 -5.81 -7.58 4.66
C HIS A 62 -6.09 -8.81 3.82
N ARG A 63 -7.30 -8.93 3.25
CA ARG A 63 -7.64 -10.04 2.37
C ARG A 63 -6.77 -10.05 1.12
N GLU A 64 -6.69 -8.94 0.39
CA GLU A 64 -5.90 -8.86 -0.85
C GLU A 64 -4.42 -9.16 -0.59
N LEU A 65 -3.82 -8.60 0.47
CA LEU A 65 -2.42 -8.88 0.81
C LEU A 65 -2.20 -10.34 1.23
N ALA A 66 -3.16 -10.96 1.93
CA ALA A 66 -3.08 -12.38 2.27
C ALA A 66 -3.10 -13.26 1.01
N ASP A 67 -3.95 -12.92 0.05
CA ASP A 67 -4.06 -13.65 -1.22
C ASP A 67 -2.76 -13.56 -2.04
N TRP A 68 -1.99 -12.49 -1.90
CA TRP A 68 -0.71 -12.30 -2.62
C TRP A 68 0.43 -13.20 -2.12
N LEU A 69 0.38 -13.70 -0.88
CA LEU A 69 1.45 -14.53 -0.35
C LEU A 69 1.63 -15.81 -1.18
N GLY A 70 2.86 -16.06 -1.62
CA GLY A 70 3.22 -17.22 -2.43
C GLY A 70 2.98 -17.06 -3.93
N MET A 71 2.34 -15.98 -4.37
CA MET A 71 2.11 -15.72 -5.80
C MET A 71 3.41 -15.40 -6.55
N ASP A 72 3.52 -15.83 -7.81
CA ASP A 72 4.63 -15.47 -8.68
C ASP A 72 4.37 -14.11 -9.36
N VAL A 73 5.20 -13.12 -9.01
CA VAL A 73 5.07 -11.74 -9.46
C VAL A 73 5.21 -11.63 -10.99
N LEU A 74 5.96 -12.51 -11.64
CA LEU A 74 6.14 -12.48 -13.10
C LEU A 74 4.93 -13.07 -13.83
N GLU A 75 4.24 -14.05 -13.25
CA GLU A 75 3.01 -14.60 -13.84
C GLU A 75 1.87 -13.57 -13.83
N ILE A 76 1.79 -12.77 -12.76
CA ILE A 76 0.75 -11.75 -12.61
C ILE A 76 1.01 -10.55 -13.53
N ASN A 77 2.26 -10.06 -13.56
CA ASN A 77 2.57 -8.80 -14.24
C ASN A 77 3.01 -8.96 -15.70
N LEU A 78 3.47 -10.15 -16.10
CA LEU A 78 3.98 -10.43 -17.45
C LEU A 78 3.47 -11.79 -17.98
N PRO A 79 2.15 -12.05 -17.98
CA PRO A 79 1.61 -13.35 -18.37
C PRO A 79 1.97 -13.77 -19.80
N ASP A 80 2.15 -12.81 -20.71
CA ASP A 80 2.36 -13.04 -22.15
C ASP A 80 3.83 -13.22 -22.58
N ARG A 81 4.78 -13.35 -21.63
CA ARG A 81 6.21 -13.51 -21.93
C ARG A 81 6.72 -14.96 -21.81
N ARG A 82 5.83 -15.95 -21.94
CA ARG A 82 6.17 -17.38 -21.95
C ARG A 82 6.31 -17.95 -23.35
#